data_AF-A0A966UPZ5-F1
#
_entry.id   AF-A0A966UPZ5-F1
#
_cell.length_a   1.000
_cell.length_b   1.000
_cell.length_c   1.000
_cell.angle_alpha   90.00
_cell.angle_beta   90.00
_cell.angle_gamma   90.00
#
_symmetry.space_group_name_H-M   'P 1'
#
loop_
_entity.id
_entity.type
_entity.pdbx_description
1 polymer ?
#
loop_
_entity_poly.entity_id
_entity_poly.type
_entity_poly.pdbx_seq_one_letter_code
_entity_poly.pdbx_strand_id
1 'polypeptide(L)'
;MATKVYDVEEIELQNGDKVKLKPLSIKQLRKFMEVVKKTQDSNDETITLGILVEACGVALETQLPDLVADRDKLEEALDVPTINRILEVCGGIRMDDPNLIAAAVLAGQN
;
A
#
# COMPACT_ATOMS: atom_id res chain seq x y z
N MET A 1 -7.16 -11.79 -21.71
CA MET A 1 -6.13 -11.02 -22.46
C MET A 1 -5.62 -9.95 -21.52
N ALA A 2 -4.35 -10.04 -21.13
CA ALA A 2 -3.74 -9.26 -20.05
C ALA A 2 -3.35 -7.86 -20.53
N THR A 3 -4.26 -6.91 -20.44
CA THR A 3 -3.91 -5.50 -20.48
C THR A 3 -3.56 -5.07 -19.06
N LYS A 4 -2.33 -5.37 -18.63
CA LYS A 4 -1.70 -4.63 -17.52
C LYS A 4 -1.39 -3.23 -18.05
N VAL A 5 -2.45 -2.44 -18.26
CA VAL A 5 -2.32 -1.00 -18.19
C VAL A 5 -1.94 -0.75 -16.75
N TYR A 6 -0.69 -0.36 -16.53
CA TYR A 6 -0.29 0.22 -15.27
C TYR A 6 -1.04 1.55 -15.20
N ASP A 7 -2.31 1.52 -14.83
CA ASP A 7 -3.14 2.70 -14.65
C ASP A 7 -2.51 3.49 -13.50
N VAL A 8 -1.72 4.49 -13.89
CA VAL A 8 -1.23 5.50 -12.96
C VAL A 8 -2.46 6.33 -12.61
N GLU A 9 -3.01 6.07 -11.43
CA GLU A 9 -4.22 6.73 -10.98
C GLU A 9 -3.85 7.92 -10.09
N GLU A 10 -4.30 9.12 -10.46
CA GLU A 10 -4.16 10.30 -9.60
C GLU A 10 -5.33 10.34 -8.63
N ILE A 11 -5.03 10.23 -7.34
CA ILE A 11 -6.00 10.46 -6.27
C ILE A 11 -5.61 11.69 -5.46
N GLU A 12 -6.61 12.34 -4.88
CA GLU A 12 -6.42 13.43 -3.93
C GLU A 12 -6.66 12.88 -2.52
N LEU A 13 -5.67 13.06 -1.64
CA LEU A 13 -5.76 12.72 -0.22
C LEU A 13 -6.63 13.73 0.51
N GLN A 14 -7.09 13.39 1.72
CA GLN A 14 -7.97 14.29 2.50
C GLN A 14 -7.30 15.62 2.88
N ASN A 15 -5.96 15.64 2.92
CA ASN A 15 -5.19 16.85 3.18
C ASN A 15 -5.06 17.79 1.95
N GLY A 16 -5.56 17.38 0.78
CA GLY A 16 -5.46 18.10 -0.49
C GLY A 16 -4.21 17.78 -1.32
N ASP A 17 -3.34 16.89 -0.85
CA ASP A 17 -2.19 16.42 -1.64
C ASP A 17 -2.63 15.45 -2.74
N LYS A 18 -2.00 15.59 -3.91
CA LYS A 18 -2.25 14.71 -5.06
C LYS A 18 -1.16 13.67 -5.17
N VAL A 19 -1.56 12.40 -5.17
CA VAL A 19 -0.64 11.27 -5.29
C VAL A 19 -0.95 10.44 -6.53
N LYS A 20 0.11 10.07 -7.24
CA LYS A 20 0.05 9.20 -8.42
C LYS A 20 0.24 7.76 -7.99
N LEU A 21 -0.84 7.03 -7.79
CA LEU A 21 -0.78 5.61 -7.50
C LEU A 21 -0.14 4.88 -8.67
N LYS A 22 1.03 4.30 -8.43
CA LYS A 22 1.77 3.51 -9.40
C LYS A 22 2.34 2.27 -8.71
N PRO A 23 2.64 1.20 -9.48
CA PRO A 23 3.26 0.01 -8.91
C PRO A 23 4.55 0.36 -8.17
N LEU A 24 4.75 -0.23 -6.99
CA LEU A 24 5.94 0.01 -6.21
C LEU A 24 7.19 -0.54 -6.90
N SER A 25 8.30 0.18 -6.72
CA SER A 25 9.61 -0.37 -7.06
C SER A 25 9.86 -1.64 -6.24
N ILE A 26 10.63 -2.61 -6.76
CA ILE A 26 10.95 -3.88 -6.05
C ILE A 26 11.48 -3.63 -4.63
N LYS A 27 12.21 -2.53 -4.41
CA LYS A 27 12.72 -2.13 -3.09
C LYS A 27 11.58 -1.77 -2.12
N GLN A 28 10.62 -0.96 -2.56
CA GLN A 28 9.47 -0.59 -1.76
C GLN A 28 8.49 -1.75 -1.60
N LEU A 29 8.28 -2.55 -2.65
CA LEU A 29 7.40 -3.71 -2.59
C LEU A 29 7.87 -4.70 -1.52
N ARG A 30 9.18 -4.93 -1.38
CA ARG A 30 9.75 -5.74 -0.29
C ARG A 30 9.40 -5.17 1.08
N LYS A 31 9.69 -3.87 1.32
CA LYS A 31 9.35 -3.20 2.59
C LYS A 31 7.84 -3.28 2.88
N PHE A 32 7.03 -3.05 1.86
CA PHE A 32 5.57 -3.11 1.94
C PHE A 32 5.08 -4.51 2.34
N MET A 33 5.59 -5.55 1.69
CA MET A 33 5.25 -6.94 2.03
C MET A 33 5.68 -7.30 3.46
N GLU A 34 6.82 -6.79 3.93
CA GLU A 34 7.25 -6.98 5.32
C GLU A 34 6.29 -6.31 6.32
N VAL A 35 5.82 -5.10 6.01
CA VAL A 35 4.86 -4.37 6.85
C VAL A 35 3.49 -5.07 6.85
N VAL A 36 2.95 -5.41 5.67
CA VAL A 36 1.66 -6.11 5.54
C VAL A 36 1.66 -7.48 6.22
N LYS A 37 2.80 -8.19 6.21
CA LYS A 37 2.93 -9.47 6.93
C LYS A 37 2.73 -9.30 8.44
N LYS A 38 3.12 -8.16 9.02
CA LYS A 38 2.89 -7.86 10.44
C LYS A 38 1.41 -7.65 10.76
N THR A 39 0.62 -7.19 9.78
CA THR A 39 -0.84 -7.08 9.93
C THR A 39 -1.46 -8.46 10.22
N GLN A 40 -0.96 -9.52 9.58
CA GLN A 40 -1.49 -10.88 9.77
C GLN A 40 -1.25 -11.44 11.18
N ASP A 41 -0.23 -10.95 11.87
CA ASP A 41 0.11 -11.37 13.24
C ASP A 41 -0.67 -10.58 14.30
N SER A 42 -1.21 -9.42 13.93
CA SER A 42 -1.92 -8.51 14.83
C SER A 42 -3.42 -8.85 14.89
N ASN A 43 -3.93 -9.19 16.08
CA ASN A 43 -5.38 -9.39 16.29
C ASN A 43 -6.13 -8.11 16.71
N ASP A 44 -5.40 -7.05 17.05
CA ASP A 44 -5.99 -5.76 17.39
C ASP A 44 -6.24 -4.92 16.13
N GLU A 45 -7.48 -4.45 15.99
CA GLU A 45 -7.91 -3.62 14.86
C GLU A 45 -7.15 -2.29 14.81
N THR A 46 -6.92 -1.67 15.97
CA THR A 46 -6.12 -0.45 16.10
C THR A 46 -4.67 -0.64 15.66
N ILE A 47 -4.06 -1.78 16.01
CA ILE A 47 -2.69 -2.10 15.60
C ILE A 47 -2.66 -2.36 14.10
N THR A 48 -3.65 -3.08 13.58
CA THR A 48 -3.81 -3.35 12.15
C THR A 48 -3.90 -2.05 11.33
N LEU A 49 -4.74 -1.10 11.76
CA LEU A 49 -4.86 0.22 11.15
C LEU A 49 -3.51 0.96 11.11
N GLY A 50 -2.78 0.98 12.22
CA GLY A 50 -1.45 1.60 12.27
C GLY A 50 -0.45 0.96 11.31
N ILE A 51 -0.50 -0.36 11.12
CA ILE A 51 0.36 -1.07 10.17
C ILE A 51 -0.05 -0.77 8.72
N LEU A 52 -1.35 -0.67 8.42
CA LEU A 52 -1.83 -0.30 7.09
C LEU A 52 -1.43 1.13 6.70
N VAL A 53 -1.46 2.06 7.66
CA VAL A 53 -0.95 3.42 7.50
C VAL A 53 0.56 3.39 7.20
N GLU A 54 1.35 2.59 7.92
CA GLU A 54 2.77 2.41 7.61
C GLU A 54 3.01 1.84 6.21
N ALA A 55 2.18 0.88 5.78
CA ALA A 55 2.26 0.30 4.44
C ALA A 55 1.98 1.37 3.36
N CYS A 56 0.98 2.23 3.59
CA CYS A 56 0.72 3.38 2.74
C CYS A 56 1.86 4.38 2.78
N GLY A 57 2.47 4.61 3.94
CA GLY A 57 3.66 5.44 4.08
C GLY A 57 4.82 4.95 3.20
N VAL A 58 5.11 3.65 3.20
CA VAL A 58 6.12 3.05 2.31
C VAL A 58 5.78 3.28 0.82
N ALA A 59 4.50 3.24 0.48
CA ALA A 59 4.05 3.49 -0.89
C ALA A 59 4.18 4.96 -1.31
N LEU A 60 3.86 5.87 -0.39
CA LEU A 60 3.90 7.31 -0.59
C LEU A 60 5.30 7.90 -0.37
N GLU A 61 6.25 7.19 0.25
CA GLU A 61 7.63 7.65 0.56
C GLU A 61 8.34 8.22 -0.67
N THR A 62 8.08 7.65 -1.85
CA THR A 62 8.68 8.11 -3.12
C THR A 62 8.06 9.38 -3.70
N GLN A 63 6.90 9.81 -3.21
CA GLN A 63 6.14 10.94 -3.76
C GLN A 63 6.00 12.06 -2.75
N LEU A 64 5.67 11.71 -1.51
CA LEU A 64 5.45 12.62 -0.39
C LEU A 64 6.30 12.21 0.82
N PRO A 65 7.65 12.23 0.73
CA PRO A 65 8.51 11.88 1.85
C PRO A 65 8.27 12.79 3.07
N ASP A 66 7.92 14.06 2.86
CA ASP A 66 7.55 15.00 3.93
C ASP A 66 6.28 14.59 4.67
N LEU A 67 5.28 14.05 3.97
CA LEU A 67 4.05 13.55 4.59
C LEU A 67 4.33 12.25 5.36
N VAL A 68 5.15 11.36 4.80
CA VAL A 68 5.51 10.09 5.44
C VAL A 68 6.41 10.30 6.66
N ALA A 69 7.18 11.39 6.68
CA ALA A 69 7.97 11.78 7.86
C ALA A 69 7.08 12.22 9.04
N ASP A 70 5.83 12.62 8.79
CA ASP A 70 4.90 13.18 9.77
C ASP A 70 3.69 12.25 9.93
N ARG A 71 3.82 11.26 10.82
CA ARG A 71 2.85 10.16 10.96
C ARG A 71 1.43 10.64 11.28
N ASP A 72 1.27 11.66 12.12
CA ASP A 72 -0.03 12.27 12.42
C ASP A 72 -0.71 12.79 11.15
N LYS A 73 0.02 13.54 10.32
CA LYS A 73 -0.53 14.07 9.06
C LYS A 73 -0.84 12.97 8.06
N LEU A 74 -0.02 11.91 8.05
CA LEU A 74 -0.27 10.74 7.20
C LEU A 74 -1.58 10.05 7.63
N GLU A 75 -1.82 9.88 8.93
CA GLU A 75 -3.07 9.31 9.45
C GLU A 75 -4.29 10.20 9.17
N GLU A 76 -4.15 11.53 9.26
CA GLU A 76 -5.23 12.45 8.90
C GLU A 76 -5.49 12.52 7.38
N ALA A 77 -4.48 12.29 6.55
CA ALA A 77 -4.59 12.32 5.10
C ALA A 77 -5.14 11.02 4.49
N LEU A 78 -5.01 9.90 5.20
CA LEU A 78 -5.36 8.56 4.73
C LEU A 78 -6.70 8.09 5.30
N ASP A 79 -7.66 7.87 4.41
CA ASP A 79 -8.92 7.20 4.71
C ASP A 79 -8.94 5.73 4.27
N VAL A 80 -9.87 4.93 4.83
CA VAL A 80 -10.02 3.50 4.51
C VAL A 80 -10.16 3.23 3.00
N PRO A 81 -11.00 3.96 2.21
CA PRO A 81 -11.05 3.77 0.76
C PRO A 81 -9.72 4.06 0.07
N THR A 82 -9.06 5.16 0.43
CA THR A 82 -7.74 5.54 -0.10
C THR A 82 -6.67 4.50 0.19
N ILE A 83 -6.62 3.98 1.42
CA ILE A 83 -5.73 2.89 1.82
C ILE A 83 -5.94 1.68 0.92
N ASN A 84 -7.18 1.21 0.78
CA ASN A 84 -7.48 0.06 -0.07
C ASN A 84 -7.02 0.29 -1.51
N ARG A 85 -7.23 1.50 -2.05
CA ARG A 85 -6.80 1.83 -3.41
C ARG A 85 -5.28 1.82 -3.56
N ILE A 86 -4.55 2.36 -2.58
CA ILE A 86 -3.09 2.30 -2.52
C ILE A 86 -2.64 0.84 -2.48
N LEU A 87 -3.23 0.00 -1.62
CA LEU A 87 -2.87 -1.42 -1.51
C LEU A 87 -3.06 -2.16 -2.84
N GLU A 88 -4.17 -1.92 -3.55
CA GLU A 88 -4.45 -2.55 -4.84
C GLU A 88 -3.48 -2.09 -5.94
N VAL A 89 -3.27 -0.77 -6.08
CA VAL A 89 -2.47 -0.20 -7.18
C VAL A 89 -0.97 -0.32 -6.91
N CYS A 90 -0.53 0.01 -5.69
CA CYS A 90 0.89 0.01 -5.30
C CYS A 90 1.38 -1.39 -4.94
N GLY A 91 0.60 -2.15 -4.17
CA GLY A 91 0.90 -3.55 -3.85
C GLY A 91 0.74 -4.47 -5.05
N GLY A 92 0.02 -4.03 -6.08
CA GLY A 92 -0.28 -4.83 -7.27
C GLY A 92 -1.18 -6.03 -6.98
N ILE A 93 -1.74 -6.11 -5.77
CA ILE A 93 -2.65 -7.16 -5.33
C ILE A 93 -4.05 -6.77 -5.77
N ARG A 94 -4.43 -7.21 -6.97
CA ARG A 94 -5.85 -7.27 -7.33
C ARG A 94 -6.47 -8.37 -6.49
N MET A 95 -7.40 -8.02 -5.59
CA MET A 95 -8.16 -8.99 -4.80
C MET A 95 -8.91 -10.02 -5.67
N ASP A 96 -9.08 -9.74 -6.97
CA ASP A 96 -9.72 -10.61 -7.96
C ASP A 96 -8.78 -11.61 -8.66
N ASP A 97 -7.45 -11.58 -8.43
CA ASP A 97 -6.51 -12.43 -9.20
C ASP A 97 -5.94 -13.60 -8.36
N PRO A 98 -6.51 -14.83 -8.49
CA PRO A 98 -6.08 -16.01 -7.73
C PRO A 98 -4.61 -16.40 -7.97
N ASN A 99 -3.99 -15.94 -9.06
CA ASN A 99 -2.58 -16.22 -9.36
C ASN A 99 -1.59 -15.39 -8.54
N LEU A 100 -2.00 -14.22 -8.01
CA LEU A 100 -1.07 -13.38 -7.24
C LEU A 100 -1.05 -13.71 -5.75
N ILE A 101 -2.17 -14.19 -5.18
CA ILE A 101 -2.15 -14.80 -3.85
C ILE A 101 -1.20 -16.00 -3.83
N ALA A 102 -1.18 -16.80 -4.91
CA ALA A 102 -0.19 -17.86 -5.07
C ALA A 102 1.25 -17.33 -5.14
N ALA A 103 1.51 -16.20 -5.81
CA ALA A 103 2.85 -15.60 -5.88
C ALA A 103 3.31 -14.98 -4.54
N ALA A 104 2.41 -14.37 -3.77
CA ALA A 104 2.70 -13.84 -2.44
C ALA A 104 2.97 -14.97 -1.42
N VAL A 105 2.22 -16.08 -1.52
CA VAL A 105 2.44 -17.29 -0.71
C VAL A 105 3.74 -17.99 -1.12
N LEU A 106 4.04 -18.11 -2.41
CA LEU A 106 5.29 -18.71 -2.92
C LEU A 106 6.54 -17.86 -2.60
N ALA A 107 6.43 -16.53 -2.63
CA ALA A 107 7.53 -15.64 -2.23
C ALA A 107 7.83 -15.69 -0.73
N GLY A 108 6.90 -16.18 0.09
CA GLY A 108 7.10 -16.42 1.53
C GLY A 108 7.63 -17.81 1.89
N GLN A 109 7.82 -18.71 0.91
CA GLN A 109 8.20 -20.11 1.13
C GLN A 109 9.64 -20.49 0.73
N ASN A 110 10.53 -19.53 0.44
CA ASN A 110 11.92 -19.84 0.05
C ASN A 110 12.96 -19.29 1.02
#